data_AF-H8XAU0-F1
#
_entry.id   AF-H8XAU0-F1
#
_cell.length_a   1.000
_cell.length_b   1.000
_cell.length_c   1.000
_cell.angle_alpha   90.00
_cell.angle_beta   90.00
_cell.angle_gamma   90.00
#
_symmetry.space_group_name_H-M   'P 1'
#
loop_
_entity.id
_entity.type
_entity.pdbx_description
1 polymer ?
#
loop_
_entity_poly.entity_id
_entity_poly.type
_entity_poly.pdbx_seq_one_letter_code
_entity_poly.pdbx_strand_id
1 'polypeptide(L)'
;MLKSLPSSLRSVAAKRIATQSSRLRSGTMLKSCPKAITTITTRSFHQTSIMFNQTPESALNEVVKAESKISEAIPNELDQVYQEFLNTSGFEVVSTPGTASVELVKKDADTGNILHVYFDIDEVTDIPTEDLAALESGDLEEEANQLDQLLCNVKILVENPSNNSGLFLNLFLQNTESSFMIDFVNVQEDVRSFIKSIKEENEFIDKFKYQGPKFAELDESLQTEFENYLVAKGIDNELADFIVAFSDYKEEGEYRTWLNAVSKFLN
;
A
#
# COMPACT_ATOMS: atom_id res chain seq x y z
N MET A 1 38.95 -40.12 3.29
CA MET A 1 37.79 -39.34 3.76
C MET A 1 38.31 -38.19 4.62
N LEU A 2 38.60 -37.05 4.00
CA LEU A 2 39.03 -35.82 4.66
C LEU A 2 37.81 -34.92 4.85
N LYS A 3 37.49 -34.59 6.10
CA LYS A 3 36.46 -33.60 6.46
C LYS A 3 37.10 -32.21 6.37
N SER A 4 36.64 -31.36 5.45
CA SER A 4 37.00 -29.93 5.42
C SER A 4 35.92 -29.11 6.11
N LEU A 5 36.32 -28.36 7.13
CA LEU A 5 35.63 -27.14 7.55
C LEU A 5 35.89 -26.03 6.51
N PRO A 6 34.98 -25.05 6.38
CA PRO A 6 35.42 -23.69 6.16
C PRO A 6 34.98 -22.74 7.27
N SER A 7 35.99 -21.96 7.66
CA SER A 7 36.03 -20.81 8.52
C SER A 7 35.23 -19.62 8.02
N SER A 8 34.70 -18.86 8.98
CA SER A 8 34.17 -17.50 8.84
C SER A 8 35.14 -16.54 8.14
N LEU A 9 34.61 -15.65 7.28
CA LEU A 9 35.14 -14.30 7.09
C LEU A 9 33.97 -13.35 6.79
N ARG A 10 33.62 -12.51 7.77
CA ARG A 10 32.80 -11.31 7.56
C ARG A 10 33.70 -10.24 6.95
N SER A 11 33.35 -9.74 5.77
CA SER A 11 33.94 -8.53 5.19
C SER A 11 33.05 -7.34 5.54
N VAL A 12 33.54 -6.46 6.40
CA VAL A 12 32.96 -5.13 6.63
C VAL A 12 33.85 -4.13 5.90
N ALA A 13 33.33 -3.50 4.85
CA ALA A 13 34.01 -2.43 4.15
C ALA A 13 33.26 -1.11 4.38
N ALA A 14 33.65 -0.37 5.42
CA ALA A 14 33.25 1.02 5.61
C ALA A 14 34.20 1.92 4.81
N LYS A 15 33.73 2.54 3.73
CA LYS A 15 34.47 3.60 3.02
C LYS A 15 34.28 4.92 3.75
N ARG A 16 35.34 5.39 4.42
CA ARG A 16 35.46 6.77 4.94
C ARG A 16 35.85 7.70 3.79
N ILE A 17 35.03 8.69 3.48
CA ILE A 17 35.39 9.83 2.65
C ILE A 17 35.93 10.91 3.60
N ALA A 18 37.22 11.24 3.45
CA ALA A 18 37.86 12.35 4.14
C ALA A 18 37.80 13.59 3.23
N THR A 19 37.06 14.62 3.63
CA THR A 19 37.08 15.93 2.97
C THR A 19 38.24 16.76 3.52
N GLN A 20 39.27 16.99 2.72
CA GLN A 20 40.29 18.00 3.00
C GLN A 20 39.83 19.35 2.46
N SER A 21 39.84 20.36 3.33
CA SER A 21 39.66 21.76 2.99
C SER A 21 40.95 22.36 2.42
N SER A 22 40.88 22.98 1.26
CA SER A 22 41.86 23.98 0.83
C SER A 22 41.14 25.23 0.32
N ARG A 23 41.50 26.38 0.89
CA ARG A 23 41.14 27.71 0.37
C ARG A 23 42.14 28.08 -0.72
N LEU A 24 41.69 28.79 -1.77
CA LEU A 24 42.33 30.00 -2.31
C LEU A 24 41.40 30.70 -3.33
N ARG A 25 41.65 32.00 -3.52
CA ARG A 25 40.73 33.04 -4.02
C ARG A 25 40.71 33.25 -5.55
N SER A 26 39.59 33.86 -5.98
CA SER A 26 39.47 34.99 -6.95
C SER A 26 38.99 34.72 -8.39
N GLY A 27 37.71 35.03 -8.63
CA GLY A 27 37.29 36.05 -9.61
C GLY A 27 36.91 35.63 -11.03
N THR A 28 35.61 35.51 -11.32
CA THR A 28 34.89 36.24 -12.41
C THR A 28 33.38 35.98 -12.33
N MET A 29 32.59 37.02 -12.59
CA MET A 29 31.12 37.01 -12.58
C MET A 29 30.55 36.49 -13.90
N LEU A 30 29.69 35.48 -13.84
CA LEU A 30 28.71 35.17 -14.89
C LEU A 30 27.34 34.90 -14.25
N LYS A 31 26.33 35.60 -14.77
CA LYS A 31 24.93 35.54 -14.34
C LYS A 31 24.31 34.22 -14.79
N SER A 32 23.68 33.48 -13.87
CA SER A 32 22.89 32.28 -14.13
C SER A 32 21.54 32.40 -13.43
N CYS A 33 20.45 32.13 -14.16
CA CYS A 33 19.07 32.06 -13.68
C CYS A 33 18.89 31.03 -12.55
N PRO A 34 17.92 31.21 -11.64
CA PRO A 34 17.62 30.23 -10.61
C PRO A 34 16.88 29.04 -11.24
N LYS A 35 17.48 27.84 -11.17
CA LYS A 35 16.75 26.58 -11.26
C LYS A 35 16.18 26.27 -9.88
N ALA A 36 14.88 25.99 -9.81
CA ALA A 36 14.23 25.53 -8.59
C ALA A 36 14.88 24.21 -8.15
N ILE A 37 15.35 24.16 -6.90
CA ILE A 37 15.88 22.96 -6.26
C ILE A 37 14.71 22.37 -5.50
N THR A 38 14.20 21.23 -5.95
CA THR A 38 13.23 20.42 -5.20
C THR A 38 13.96 19.83 -3.99
N THR A 39 13.48 20.15 -2.79
CA THR A 39 14.06 19.68 -1.54
C THR A 39 13.70 18.20 -1.35
N ILE A 40 14.60 17.29 -1.72
CA ILE A 40 14.46 15.87 -1.39
C ILE A 40 14.82 15.71 0.09
N THR A 41 13.83 15.40 0.93
CA THR A 41 14.04 15.01 2.33
C THR A 41 14.71 13.65 2.38
N THR A 42 16.05 13.64 2.45
CA THR A 42 16.81 12.44 2.78
C THR A 42 16.53 12.08 4.23
N ARG A 43 15.88 10.93 4.48
CA ARG A 43 15.75 10.37 5.83
C ARG A 43 17.16 10.18 6.39
N SER A 44 17.52 11.01 7.37
CA SER A 44 18.82 10.97 8.03
C SER A 44 18.84 9.79 9.00
N PHE A 45 19.71 8.81 8.75
CA PHE A 45 20.01 7.76 9.72
C PHE A 45 20.61 8.40 10.97
N HIS A 46 19.89 8.33 12.08
CA HIS A 46 20.35 8.83 13.37
C HIS A 46 21.41 7.87 13.94
N GLN A 47 22.69 8.26 13.90
CA GLN A 47 23.72 7.60 14.69
C GLN A 47 23.51 7.93 16.17
N THR A 48 22.86 7.04 16.91
CA THR A 48 22.82 7.12 18.36
C THR A 48 24.23 6.84 18.92
N SER A 49 24.68 7.72 19.82
CA SER A 49 25.93 7.54 20.54
C SER A 49 25.79 6.35 21.50
N ILE A 50 26.73 5.40 21.47
CA ILE A 50 26.74 4.27 22.40
C ILE A 50 26.95 4.81 23.82
N MET A 51 25.88 4.94 24.59
CA MET A 51 25.94 5.26 26.02
C MET A 51 26.39 4.01 26.76
N PHE A 52 27.53 4.10 27.44
CA PHE A 52 27.98 3.03 28.34
C PHE A 52 26.93 2.88 29.45
N ASN A 53 26.42 1.66 29.65
CA ASN A 53 25.42 1.25 30.68
C ASN A 53 23.92 1.27 30.30
N GLN A 54 23.53 1.32 29.02
CA GLN A 54 22.14 1.09 28.60
C GLN A 54 21.85 -0.39 28.32
N THR A 55 20.68 -0.89 28.76
CA THR A 55 20.19 -2.20 28.32
C THR A 55 19.57 -2.09 26.91
N PRO A 56 19.52 -3.18 26.13
CA PRO A 56 18.87 -3.18 24.81
C PRO A 56 17.43 -2.66 24.83
N GLU A 57 16.67 -2.97 25.88
CA GLU A 57 15.28 -2.54 26.07
C GLU A 57 15.18 -1.03 26.29
N SER A 58 16.07 -0.47 27.13
CA SER A 58 16.14 0.97 27.36
C SER A 58 16.52 1.74 26.08
N ALA A 59 17.49 1.22 25.33
CA ALA A 59 17.92 1.84 24.07
C ALA A 59 16.79 1.81 23.02
N LEU A 60 16.08 0.67 22.88
CA LEU A 60 14.95 0.55 21.97
C LEU A 60 13.80 1.49 22.36
N ASN A 61 13.47 1.57 23.65
CA ASN A 61 12.39 2.42 24.14
C ASN A 61 12.68 3.92 23.90
N GLU A 62 13.95 4.34 24.04
CA GLU A 62 14.36 5.72 23.69
C GLU A 62 14.15 6.01 22.20
N VAL A 63 14.50 5.08 21.32
CA VAL A 63 14.29 5.21 19.87
C VAL A 63 12.81 5.27 19.53
N VAL A 64 11.99 4.34 20.06
CA VAL A 64 10.54 4.31 19.83
C VAL A 64 9.86 5.60 20.32
N LYS A 65 10.29 6.14 21.47
CA LYS A 65 9.79 7.43 21.98
C LYS A 65 10.21 8.61 21.13
N ALA A 66 11.42 8.59 20.56
CA ALA A 66 11.86 9.63 19.64
C ALA A 66 11.04 9.59 18.34
N GLU A 67 10.83 8.39 17.79
CA GLU A 67 10.05 8.19 16.57
C GLU A 67 8.57 8.57 16.75
N SER A 68 7.95 8.17 17.86
CA SER A 68 6.56 8.55 18.18
C SER A 68 6.37 10.06 18.17
N LYS A 69 7.32 10.82 18.74
CA LYS A 69 7.27 12.29 18.73
C LYS A 69 7.40 12.88 17.33
N ILE A 70 8.21 12.28 16.46
CA ILE A 70 8.40 12.73 15.08
C ILE A 70 7.11 12.50 14.30
N SER A 71 6.56 11.29 14.38
CA SER A 71 5.29 10.94 13.73
C SER A 71 4.16 11.84 14.26
N GLU A 72 3.98 11.96 15.57
CA GLU A 72 2.95 12.82 16.21
C GLU A 72 3.05 14.32 15.87
N ALA A 73 4.23 14.81 15.49
CA ALA A 73 4.41 16.20 15.08
C ALA A 73 3.76 16.51 13.72
N ILE A 74 3.55 15.49 12.89
CA ILE A 74 2.86 15.59 11.60
C ILE A 74 1.40 15.15 11.82
N PRO A 75 0.40 16.00 11.54
CA PRO A 75 -1.00 15.60 11.56
C PRO A 75 -1.24 14.45 10.58
N ASN A 76 -1.92 13.40 11.06
CA ASN A 76 -2.43 12.35 10.19
C ASN A 76 -3.89 12.65 9.90
N GLU A 77 -4.15 13.33 8.79
CA GLU A 77 -5.48 13.72 8.36
C GLU A 77 -5.68 13.30 6.90
N LEU A 78 -6.85 12.73 6.61
CA LEU A 78 -7.22 12.44 5.23
C LEU A 78 -7.56 13.75 4.51
N ASP A 79 -7.00 13.98 3.33
CA ASP A 79 -7.23 15.21 2.58
C ASP A 79 -8.73 15.46 2.29
N GLN A 80 -9.11 16.73 2.23
CA GLN A 80 -10.50 17.15 2.09
C GLN A 80 -11.19 16.54 0.85
N VAL A 81 -10.44 16.37 -0.25
CA VAL A 81 -10.96 15.78 -1.49
C VAL A 81 -11.51 14.36 -1.24
N TYR A 82 -10.81 13.54 -0.46
CA TYR A 82 -11.23 12.17 -0.16
C TYR A 82 -12.37 12.13 0.87
N GLN A 83 -12.45 13.11 1.77
CA GLN A 83 -13.61 13.27 2.64
C GLN A 83 -14.87 13.64 1.83
N GLU A 84 -14.74 14.52 0.85
CA GLU A 84 -15.82 14.89 -0.07
C GLU A 84 -16.25 13.72 -0.97
N PHE A 85 -15.30 12.92 -1.44
CA PHE A 85 -15.57 11.66 -2.13
C PHE A 85 -16.45 10.73 -1.29
N LEU A 86 -16.09 10.47 -0.02
CA LEU A 86 -16.91 9.61 0.86
C LEU A 86 -18.33 10.16 1.05
N ASN A 87 -18.46 11.48 1.21
CA ASN A 87 -19.77 12.12 1.39
C ASN A 87 -20.66 12.02 0.14
N THR A 88 -20.08 11.92 -1.04
CA THR A 88 -20.81 11.98 -2.33
C THR A 88 -20.97 10.61 -2.99
N SER A 89 -19.98 9.73 -2.85
CA SER A 89 -19.93 8.41 -3.51
C SER A 89 -20.98 7.42 -2.99
N GLY A 90 -21.45 7.62 -1.75
CA GLY A 90 -22.36 6.72 -1.05
C GLY A 90 -21.67 5.49 -0.45
N PHE A 91 -20.33 5.45 -0.43
CA PHE A 91 -19.57 4.43 0.28
C PHE A 91 -19.45 4.76 1.77
N GLU A 92 -19.63 3.73 2.60
CA GLU A 92 -19.35 3.74 4.02
C GLU A 92 -18.09 2.91 4.29
N VAL A 93 -17.15 3.47 5.05
CA VAL A 93 -15.91 2.76 5.41
C VAL A 93 -16.14 1.91 6.66
N VAL A 94 -15.85 0.62 6.55
CA VAL A 94 -15.81 -0.34 7.63
C VAL A 94 -14.34 -0.72 7.86
N SER A 95 -13.75 -0.17 8.92
CA SER A 95 -12.37 -0.44 9.31
C SER A 95 -12.25 -0.60 10.83
N THR A 96 -11.44 -1.57 11.27
CA THR A 96 -11.16 -1.81 12.68
C THR A 96 -9.72 -1.41 12.99
N PRO A 97 -9.44 -0.67 14.09
CA PRO A 97 -8.08 -0.42 14.53
C PRO A 97 -7.34 -1.72 14.86
N GLY A 98 -6.08 -1.83 14.44
CA GLY A 98 -5.24 -3.01 14.60
C GLY A 98 -5.42 -4.09 13.54
N THR A 99 -6.21 -3.84 12.49
CA THR A 99 -6.35 -4.73 11.33
C THR A 99 -6.02 -3.99 10.04
N ALA A 100 -5.29 -4.63 9.13
CA ALA A 100 -4.92 -4.06 7.83
C ALA A 100 -6.09 -4.05 6.83
N SER A 101 -6.98 -5.03 6.90
CA SER A 101 -8.11 -5.14 5.98
C SER A 101 -9.17 -4.06 6.18
N VAL A 102 -9.67 -3.52 5.07
CA VAL A 102 -10.70 -2.48 5.00
C VAL A 102 -11.82 -2.92 4.07
N GLU A 103 -13.05 -2.59 4.41
CA GLU A 103 -14.24 -2.80 3.58
C GLU A 103 -14.91 -1.46 3.31
N LEU A 104 -15.27 -1.18 2.05
CA LEU A 104 -16.20 -0.11 1.68
C LEU A 104 -17.53 -0.75 1.30
N VAL A 105 -18.63 -0.22 1.85
CA VAL A 105 -19.98 -0.71 1.59
C VAL A 105 -20.82 0.38 0.98
N LYS A 106 -21.50 0.08 -0.12
CA LYS A 106 -22.44 1.00 -0.77
C LYS A 106 -23.69 0.25 -1.18
N LYS A 107 -24.86 0.81 -0.89
CA LYS A 107 -26.12 0.27 -1.38
C LYS A 107 -26.52 0.94 -2.69
N ASP A 108 -26.74 0.13 -3.72
CA ASP A 108 -27.29 0.59 -4.99
C ASP A 108 -28.80 0.83 -4.84
N ALA A 109 -29.21 2.09 -5.04
CA ALA A 109 -30.60 2.50 -4.91
C ALA A 109 -31.50 1.96 -6.02
N ASP A 110 -30.96 1.76 -7.23
CA ASP A 110 -31.72 1.36 -8.41
C ASP A 110 -31.98 -0.14 -8.43
N THR A 111 -30.95 -0.93 -8.12
CA THR A 111 -31.03 -2.40 -8.15
C THR A 111 -31.34 -3.02 -6.80
N GLY A 112 -31.09 -2.31 -5.69
CA GLY A 112 -31.15 -2.84 -4.34
C GLY A 112 -29.97 -3.76 -3.99
N ASN A 113 -29.00 -3.91 -4.89
CA ASN A 113 -27.76 -4.65 -4.63
C ASN A 113 -26.89 -3.92 -3.61
N ILE A 114 -26.01 -4.67 -2.94
CA ILE A 114 -25.02 -4.12 -2.01
C ILE A 114 -23.64 -4.36 -2.63
N LEU A 115 -22.90 -3.27 -2.79
CA LEU A 115 -21.54 -3.29 -3.26
C LEU A 115 -20.60 -3.33 -2.06
N HIS A 116 -19.69 -4.30 -2.05
CA HIS A 116 -18.60 -4.41 -1.10
C HIS A 116 -17.28 -4.31 -1.85
N VAL A 117 -16.36 -3.49 -1.34
CA VAL A 117 -15.00 -3.32 -1.85
C VAL A 117 -14.05 -3.64 -0.72
N TYR A 118 -13.24 -4.68 -0.89
CA TYR A 118 -12.25 -5.11 0.10
C TYR A 118 -10.85 -4.82 -0.41
N PHE A 119 -10.02 -4.24 0.43
CA PHE A 119 -8.60 -4.03 0.17
C PHE A 119 -7.81 -4.17 1.47
N ASP A 120 -6.52 -4.44 1.33
CA ASP A 120 -5.59 -4.55 2.46
C ASP A 120 -4.57 -3.42 2.38
N ILE A 121 -4.44 -2.62 3.45
CA ILE A 121 -3.53 -1.48 3.42
C ILE A 121 -2.07 -1.90 3.35
N ASP A 122 -1.71 -3.08 3.85
CA ASP A 122 -0.34 -3.58 3.76
C ASP A 122 0.00 -3.85 2.30
N GLU A 123 -0.91 -4.49 1.54
CA GLU A 123 -0.71 -4.71 0.10
C GLU A 123 -0.65 -3.40 -0.70
N VAL A 124 -1.43 -2.38 -0.30
CA VAL A 124 -1.47 -1.09 -1.01
C VAL A 124 -0.23 -0.24 -0.71
N THR A 125 0.25 -0.24 0.54
CA THR A 125 1.32 0.66 1.01
C THR A 125 2.72 0.03 1.01
N ASP A 126 2.83 -1.31 1.03
CA ASP A 126 4.11 -2.03 0.99
C ASP A 126 4.69 -2.04 -0.43
N ILE A 127 5.08 -0.86 -0.89
CA ILE A 127 5.74 -0.67 -2.17
C ILE A 127 7.25 -0.67 -1.96
N PRO A 128 8.00 -1.66 -2.48
CA PRO A 128 9.44 -1.70 -2.28
C PRO A 128 10.14 -0.48 -2.89
N THR A 129 10.95 0.21 -2.08
CA THR A 129 11.65 1.44 -2.50
C THR A 129 12.66 1.20 -3.63
N GLU A 130 13.18 -0.03 -3.74
CA GLU A 130 14.10 -0.45 -4.80
C GLU A 130 13.39 -0.53 -6.16
N ASP A 131 12.10 -0.87 -6.17
CA ASP A 131 11.29 -0.95 -7.39
C ASP A 131 10.94 0.44 -7.92
N LEU A 132 10.63 1.42 -7.04
CA LEU A 132 10.44 2.82 -7.46
C LEU A 132 11.68 3.42 -8.13
N ALA A 133 12.88 3.11 -7.61
CA ALA A 133 14.13 3.64 -8.14
C ALA A 133 14.54 2.97 -9.47
N ALA A 134 14.11 1.75 -9.70
CA ALA A 134 14.35 1.02 -10.95
C ALA A 134 13.42 1.48 -12.09
N LEU A 135 12.20 1.95 -11.79
CA LEU A 135 11.36 2.68 -12.76
C LEU A 135 12.04 3.95 -13.32
N GLU A 136 12.94 4.57 -12.56
CA GLU A 136 13.73 5.72 -13.02
C GLU A 136 14.95 5.33 -13.88
N SER A 137 15.29 4.04 -13.97
CA SER A 137 16.52 3.56 -14.59
C SER A 137 16.44 3.37 -16.12
N GLY A 138 15.23 3.34 -16.68
CA GLY A 138 14.97 3.36 -18.13
C GLY A 138 15.18 2.03 -18.86
N ASP A 139 15.28 0.91 -18.14
CA ASP A 139 15.27 -0.44 -18.74
C ASP A 139 13.83 -0.97 -18.82
N LEU A 140 13.24 -0.94 -20.01
CA LEU A 140 11.83 -1.23 -20.28
C LEU A 140 11.40 -2.65 -19.89
N GLU A 141 12.33 -3.63 -19.87
CA GLU A 141 12.02 -5.02 -19.53
C GLU A 141 12.01 -5.26 -18.00
N GLU A 142 12.86 -4.55 -17.25
CA GLU A 142 12.81 -4.55 -15.78
C GLU A 142 11.64 -3.70 -15.27
N GLU A 143 11.34 -2.59 -15.94
CA GLU A 143 10.21 -1.70 -15.65
C GLU A 143 8.86 -2.44 -15.72
N ALA A 144 8.61 -3.24 -16.76
CA ALA A 144 7.37 -3.99 -16.93
C ALA A 144 7.18 -5.09 -15.87
N ASN A 145 8.24 -5.84 -15.51
CA ASN A 145 8.18 -6.87 -14.48
C ASN A 145 8.01 -6.30 -13.06
N GLN A 146 8.39 -5.04 -12.84
CA GLN A 146 8.24 -4.34 -11.55
C GLN A 146 6.88 -3.67 -11.43
N LEU A 147 6.31 -3.18 -12.53
CA LEU A 147 4.91 -2.71 -12.57
C LEU A 147 3.93 -3.82 -12.17
N ASP A 148 4.20 -5.07 -12.56
CA ASP A 148 3.42 -6.23 -12.11
C ASP A 148 3.55 -6.51 -10.59
N GLN A 149 4.68 -6.13 -9.97
CA GLN A 149 4.90 -6.28 -8.52
C GLN A 149 4.24 -5.16 -7.70
N LEU A 150 3.84 -4.06 -8.34
CA LEU A 150 3.10 -2.94 -7.75
C LEU A 150 1.58 -3.16 -7.73
N LEU A 151 1.12 -4.29 -8.26
CA LEU A 151 -0.31 -4.61 -8.32
C LEU A 151 -0.80 -5.12 -6.97
N CYS A 152 -1.67 -4.33 -6.33
CA CYS A 152 -2.35 -4.75 -5.11
C CYS A 152 -3.74 -5.31 -5.42
N ASN A 153 -4.22 -6.26 -4.63
CA ASN A 153 -5.51 -6.88 -4.90
C ASN A 153 -6.64 -6.08 -4.26
N VAL A 154 -7.61 -5.67 -5.09
CA VAL A 154 -8.88 -5.09 -4.65
C VAL A 154 -10.01 -6.03 -5.04
N LYS A 155 -10.83 -6.43 -4.07
CA LYS A 155 -11.87 -7.44 -4.26
C LYS A 155 -13.23 -6.79 -4.22
N ILE A 156 -14.02 -7.05 -5.25
CA ILE A 156 -15.36 -6.48 -5.41
C ILE A 156 -16.39 -7.59 -5.26
N LEU A 157 -17.38 -7.38 -4.41
CA LEU A 157 -18.56 -8.23 -4.35
C LEU A 157 -19.81 -7.37 -4.58
N VAL A 158 -20.54 -7.68 -5.64
CA VAL A 158 -21.90 -7.15 -5.86
C VAL A 158 -22.89 -8.18 -5.32
N GLU A 159 -23.32 -8.01 -4.07
CA GLU A 159 -24.34 -8.83 -3.44
C GLU A 159 -25.72 -8.50 -4.01
N ASN A 160 -26.48 -9.55 -4.35
CA ASN A 160 -27.92 -9.48 -4.56
C ASN A 160 -28.66 -10.14 -3.38
N PRO A 161 -29.18 -9.35 -2.44
CA PRO A 161 -29.85 -9.89 -1.25
C PRO A 161 -31.13 -10.67 -1.57
N SER A 162 -31.76 -10.42 -2.72
CA SER A 162 -33.07 -10.99 -3.08
C SER A 162 -32.99 -12.48 -3.38
N ASN A 163 -31.86 -12.95 -3.92
CA ASN A 163 -31.68 -14.35 -4.32
C ASN A 163 -30.44 -15.01 -3.68
N ASN A 164 -29.80 -14.34 -2.72
CA ASN A 164 -28.60 -14.84 -2.03
C ASN A 164 -27.41 -15.14 -2.97
N SER A 165 -27.33 -14.44 -4.10
CA SER A 165 -26.21 -14.56 -5.03
C SER A 165 -25.36 -13.30 -5.05
N GLY A 166 -24.14 -13.41 -5.56
CA GLY A 166 -23.28 -12.26 -5.78
C GLY A 166 -22.39 -12.43 -6.99
N LEU A 167 -22.01 -11.32 -7.60
CA LEU A 167 -20.92 -11.29 -8.59
C LEU A 167 -19.65 -10.88 -7.86
N PHE A 168 -18.63 -11.73 -7.89
CA PHE A 168 -17.35 -11.50 -7.24
C PHE A 168 -16.26 -11.29 -8.29
N LEU A 169 -15.44 -10.26 -8.09
CA LEU A 169 -14.34 -9.90 -8.97
C LEU A 169 -13.08 -9.67 -8.14
N ASN A 170 -11.95 -10.16 -8.62
CA ASN A 170 -10.64 -9.71 -8.17
C ASN A 170 -10.10 -8.69 -9.18
N LEU A 171 -9.67 -7.55 -8.69
CA LEU A 171 -9.04 -6.49 -9.46
C LEU A 171 -7.60 -6.33 -8.98
N PHE A 172 -6.73 -5.98 -9.92
CA PHE A 172 -5.45 -5.37 -9.61
C PHE A 172 -5.61 -3.86 -9.61
N LEU A 173 -5.19 -3.21 -8.53
CA LEU A 173 -5.05 -1.76 -8.45
C LEU A 173 -3.61 -1.40 -8.80
N GLN A 174 -3.47 -0.53 -9.81
CA GLN A 174 -2.20 0.06 -10.21
C GLN A 174 -1.99 1.37 -9.44
N ASN A 175 -1.17 1.34 -8.40
CA ASN A 175 -0.97 2.50 -7.52
C ASN A 175 -0.43 3.75 -8.23
N THR A 176 0.35 3.60 -9.31
CA THR A 176 0.94 4.73 -10.05
C THR A 176 -0.04 5.45 -10.97
N GLU A 177 -1.01 4.73 -11.53
CA GLU A 177 -2.00 5.27 -12.46
C GLU A 177 -3.40 5.41 -11.83
N SER A 178 -3.56 4.94 -10.59
CA SER A 178 -4.84 4.85 -9.88
C SER A 178 -5.93 4.26 -10.78
N SER A 179 -5.64 3.08 -11.34
CA SER A 179 -6.52 2.39 -12.27
C SER A 179 -6.72 0.94 -11.85
N PHE A 180 -7.85 0.36 -12.25
CA PHE A 180 -8.17 -1.04 -11.99
C PHE A 180 -8.01 -1.88 -13.25
N MET A 181 -7.49 -3.09 -13.09
CA MET A 181 -7.49 -4.15 -14.10
C MET A 181 -8.21 -5.37 -13.54
N ILE A 182 -9.11 -5.97 -14.32
CA ILE A 182 -9.86 -7.16 -13.89
C ILE A 182 -8.99 -8.41 -14.07
N ASP A 183 -8.79 -9.17 -12.99
CA ASP A 183 -8.06 -10.45 -13.01
C ASP A 183 -9.00 -11.61 -13.36
N PHE A 184 -10.05 -11.79 -12.54
CA PHE A 184 -11.07 -12.79 -12.77
C PHE A 184 -12.43 -12.35 -12.24
N VAL A 185 -13.47 -13.02 -12.75
CA VAL A 185 -14.86 -12.82 -12.35
C VAL A 185 -15.53 -14.18 -12.13
N ASN A 186 -16.26 -14.31 -11.03
CA ASN A 186 -17.12 -15.47 -10.78
C ASN A 186 -18.42 -15.11 -10.07
N VAL A 187 -19.33 -16.08 -10.06
CA VAL A 187 -20.62 -15.97 -9.39
C VAL A 187 -20.57 -16.75 -8.08
N GLN A 188 -20.97 -16.10 -7.01
CA GLN A 188 -21.20 -16.70 -5.70
C GLN A 188 -22.67 -17.04 -5.56
N GLU A 189 -23.01 -18.33 -5.56
CA GLU A 189 -24.41 -18.79 -5.43
C GLU A 189 -24.94 -18.71 -3.99
N ASP A 190 -24.06 -18.69 -3.00
CA ASP A 190 -24.38 -18.53 -1.58
C ASP A 190 -23.56 -17.40 -0.96
N VAL A 191 -23.98 -16.17 -1.28
CA VAL A 191 -23.26 -14.95 -0.90
C VAL A 191 -23.20 -14.74 0.61
N ARG A 192 -24.23 -15.16 1.36
CA ARG A 192 -24.23 -15.07 2.83
C ARG A 192 -23.12 -15.92 3.46
N SER A 193 -22.96 -17.16 2.98
CA SER A 193 -21.87 -18.02 3.46
C SER A 193 -20.52 -17.45 3.05
N PHE A 194 -20.40 -16.91 1.84
CA PHE A 194 -19.18 -16.27 1.36
C PHE A 194 -18.78 -15.05 2.21
N ILE A 195 -19.71 -14.12 2.47
CA ILE A 195 -19.48 -12.96 3.34
C ILE A 195 -19.09 -13.39 4.76
N LYS A 196 -19.66 -14.49 5.26
CA LYS A 196 -19.29 -15.05 6.55
C LYS A 196 -17.84 -15.53 6.57
N SER A 197 -17.40 -16.27 5.55
CA SER A 197 -16.00 -16.71 5.41
C SER A 197 -15.02 -15.54 5.33
N ILE A 198 -15.39 -14.46 4.61
CA ILE A 198 -14.58 -13.24 4.57
C ILE A 198 -14.43 -12.64 5.98
N LYS A 199 -15.54 -12.49 6.72
CA LYS A 199 -15.53 -11.84 8.04
C LYS A 199 -14.83 -12.65 9.13
N GLU A 200 -14.95 -13.98 9.08
CA GLU A 200 -14.41 -14.86 10.13
C GLU A 200 -12.97 -15.33 9.83
N GLU A 201 -12.65 -15.55 8.55
CA GLU A 201 -11.43 -16.25 8.14
C GLU A 201 -10.58 -15.45 7.14
N ASN A 202 -11.06 -14.29 6.67
CA ASN A 202 -10.44 -13.51 5.59
C ASN A 202 -10.22 -14.34 4.31
N GLU A 203 -11.11 -15.31 4.06
CA GLU A 203 -11.02 -16.20 2.90
C GLU A 203 -11.91 -15.71 1.76
N PHE A 204 -11.27 -15.30 0.66
CA PHE A 204 -11.94 -14.84 -0.56
C PHE A 204 -11.94 -15.85 -1.70
N ILE A 205 -11.04 -16.85 -1.66
CA ILE A 205 -10.84 -17.80 -2.74
C ILE A 205 -10.93 -19.22 -2.19
N ASP A 206 -12.01 -19.91 -2.54
CA ASP A 206 -12.15 -21.34 -2.30
C ASP A 206 -11.33 -22.13 -3.34
N LYS A 207 -10.28 -22.79 -2.87
CA LYS A 207 -9.32 -23.56 -3.70
C LYS A 207 -9.97 -24.73 -4.44
N PHE A 208 -11.16 -25.16 -4.04
CA PHE A 208 -11.87 -26.28 -4.68
C PHE A 208 -12.94 -25.81 -5.67
N LYS A 209 -13.26 -24.50 -5.69
CA LYS A 209 -14.23 -23.93 -6.62
C LYS A 209 -13.57 -23.29 -7.82
N TYR A 210 -14.27 -23.34 -8.94
CA TYR A 210 -13.88 -22.65 -10.15
C TYR A 210 -13.99 -21.13 -9.95
N GLN A 211 -12.92 -20.39 -10.23
CA GLN A 211 -12.83 -18.94 -10.02
C GLN A 211 -13.20 -18.12 -11.24
N GLY A 212 -13.61 -18.77 -12.33
CA GLY A 212 -13.84 -18.14 -13.62
C GLY A 212 -12.68 -18.38 -14.60
N PRO A 213 -12.87 -18.02 -15.88
CA PRO A 213 -11.81 -18.03 -16.86
C PRO A 213 -10.84 -16.88 -16.57
N LYS A 214 -9.64 -16.94 -17.17
CA LYS A 214 -8.75 -15.78 -17.19
C LYS A 214 -9.43 -14.64 -17.93
N PHE A 215 -9.58 -13.49 -17.28
CA PHE A 215 -10.33 -12.38 -17.85
C PHE A 215 -9.71 -11.89 -19.17
N ALA A 216 -8.37 -11.82 -19.24
CA ALA A 216 -7.63 -11.41 -20.43
C ALA A 216 -7.82 -12.33 -21.66
N GLU A 217 -8.31 -13.56 -21.47
CA GLU A 217 -8.60 -14.49 -22.57
C GLU A 217 -10.06 -14.41 -23.06
N LEU A 218 -10.89 -13.55 -22.46
CA LEU A 218 -12.28 -13.31 -22.90
C LEU A 218 -12.34 -12.47 -24.17
N ASP A 219 -13.50 -12.49 -24.83
CA ASP A 219 -13.76 -11.59 -25.96
C ASP A 219 -13.69 -10.11 -25.54
N GLU A 220 -13.08 -9.26 -26.37
CA GLU A 220 -12.85 -7.83 -26.07
C GLU A 220 -14.16 -7.09 -25.74
N SER A 221 -15.26 -7.42 -26.42
CA SER A 221 -16.54 -6.78 -26.15
C SER A 221 -17.09 -7.15 -24.77
N LEU A 222 -16.86 -8.39 -24.32
CA LEU A 222 -17.24 -8.82 -22.98
C LEU A 222 -16.37 -8.16 -21.92
N GLN A 223 -15.07 -8.03 -22.16
CA GLN A 223 -14.16 -7.34 -21.25
C GLN A 223 -14.59 -5.87 -21.05
N THR A 224 -14.83 -5.18 -22.16
CA THR A 224 -15.27 -3.77 -22.17
C THR A 224 -16.58 -3.57 -21.39
N GLU A 225 -17.56 -4.47 -21.54
CA GLU A 225 -18.83 -4.34 -20.83
C GLU A 225 -18.71 -4.61 -19.32
N PHE A 226 -17.76 -5.45 -18.89
CA PHE A 226 -17.45 -5.59 -17.46
C PHE A 226 -16.80 -4.33 -16.89
N GLU A 227 -15.87 -3.70 -17.61
CA GLU A 227 -15.26 -2.43 -17.21
C GLU A 227 -16.33 -1.33 -17.10
N ASN A 228 -17.18 -1.17 -18.13
CA ASN A 228 -18.30 -0.24 -18.12
C ASN A 228 -19.26 -0.49 -16.95
N TYR A 229 -19.54 -1.77 -16.66
CA TYR A 229 -20.37 -2.16 -15.53
C TYR A 229 -19.76 -1.70 -14.18
N LEU A 230 -18.46 -1.87 -13.98
CA LEU A 230 -17.76 -1.45 -12.76
C LEU A 230 -17.77 0.08 -12.62
N VAL A 231 -17.45 0.81 -13.69
CA VAL A 231 -17.52 2.28 -13.71
C VAL A 231 -18.92 2.77 -13.37
N ALA A 232 -19.97 2.15 -13.92
CA ALA A 232 -21.35 2.50 -13.60
C ALA A 232 -21.74 2.24 -12.12
N LYS A 233 -21.00 1.40 -11.40
CA LYS A 233 -21.15 1.18 -9.95
C LYS A 233 -20.33 2.15 -9.09
N GLY A 234 -19.49 2.98 -9.71
CA GLY A 234 -18.56 3.88 -9.04
C GLY A 234 -17.26 3.19 -8.64
N ILE A 235 -16.85 2.18 -9.42
CA ILE A 235 -15.55 1.51 -9.31
C ILE A 235 -14.71 2.05 -10.47
N ASP A 236 -14.13 3.22 -10.24
CA ASP A 236 -13.41 4.02 -11.23
C ASP A 236 -12.10 4.57 -10.63
N ASN A 237 -11.42 5.44 -11.37
CA ASN A 237 -10.17 6.04 -10.93
C ASN A 237 -10.31 6.87 -9.64
N GLU A 238 -11.47 7.48 -9.38
CA GLU A 238 -11.69 8.26 -8.16
C GLU A 238 -11.73 7.34 -6.93
N LEU A 239 -12.36 6.17 -7.06
CA LEU A 239 -12.30 5.14 -6.04
C LEU A 239 -10.87 4.60 -5.85
N ALA A 240 -10.12 4.39 -6.94
CA ALA A 240 -8.73 3.94 -6.87
C ALA A 240 -7.85 4.95 -6.11
N ASP A 241 -7.93 6.24 -6.45
CA ASP A 241 -7.24 7.32 -5.75
C ASP A 241 -7.60 7.35 -4.26
N PHE A 242 -8.88 7.17 -3.95
CA PHE A 242 -9.35 7.09 -2.57
C PHE A 242 -8.74 5.90 -1.82
N ILE A 243 -8.69 4.70 -2.42
CA ILE A 243 -8.11 3.51 -1.78
C ILE A 243 -6.65 3.75 -1.42
N VAL A 244 -5.86 4.31 -2.34
CA VAL A 244 -4.44 4.63 -2.10
C VAL A 244 -4.30 5.62 -0.94
N ALA A 245 -4.98 6.77 -1.01
CA ALA A 245 -4.87 7.80 0.00
C ALA A 245 -5.41 7.37 1.38
N PHE A 246 -6.51 6.60 1.40
CA PHE A 246 -7.06 6.05 2.64
C PHE A 246 -6.13 5.02 3.25
N SER A 247 -5.44 4.22 2.44
CA SER A 247 -4.47 3.23 2.91
C SER A 247 -3.28 3.92 3.59
N ASP A 248 -2.71 4.97 2.99
CA ASP A 248 -1.66 5.78 3.63
C ASP A 248 -2.11 6.39 4.96
N TYR A 249 -3.31 6.98 4.99
CA TYR A 249 -3.88 7.57 6.20
C TYR A 249 -4.07 6.52 7.31
N LYS A 250 -4.61 5.35 6.97
CA LYS A 250 -4.84 4.29 7.95
C LYS A 250 -3.52 3.70 8.43
N GLU A 251 -2.58 3.44 7.53
CA GLU A 251 -1.26 2.86 7.86
C GLU A 251 -0.49 3.75 8.83
N GLU A 252 -0.46 5.06 8.60
CA GLU A 252 0.17 5.99 9.55
C GLU A 252 -0.52 5.97 10.93
N GLY A 253 -1.83 5.73 10.99
CA GLY A 253 -2.59 5.56 12.23
C GLY A 253 -2.26 4.25 12.97
N GLU A 254 -2.16 3.15 12.23
CA GLU A 254 -1.76 1.84 12.76
C GLU A 254 -0.30 1.87 13.23
N TYR A 255 0.60 2.50 12.47
CA TYR A 255 1.99 2.71 12.82
C TYR A 255 2.16 3.44 14.16
N ARG A 256 1.43 4.55 14.36
CA ARG A 256 1.41 5.28 15.65
C ARG A 256 0.90 4.43 16.79
N THR A 257 -0.12 3.63 16.53
CA THR A 257 -0.69 2.71 17.52
C THR A 257 0.31 1.63 17.90
N TRP A 258 1.03 1.09 16.91
CA TRP A 258 2.10 0.12 17.07
C TRP A 258 3.27 0.67 17.88
N LEU A 259 3.78 1.86 17.55
CA LEU A 259 4.85 2.53 18.31
C LEU A 259 4.46 2.69 19.79
N ASN A 260 3.22 3.10 20.05
CA ASN A 260 2.69 3.22 21.40
C ASN A 260 2.61 1.87 22.13
N ALA A 261 2.19 0.80 21.45
CA ALA A 261 2.15 -0.55 22.02
C ALA A 261 3.55 -1.07 22.36
N VAL A 262 4.52 -0.87 21.46
CA VAL A 262 5.93 -1.25 21.69
C VAL A 262 6.52 -0.47 22.86
N SER A 263 6.29 0.85 22.94
CA SER A 263 6.78 1.64 24.08
C SER A 263 6.16 1.16 25.40
N LYS A 264 4.87 0.85 25.43
CA LYS A 264 4.20 0.29 26.62
C LYS A 264 4.76 -1.06 27.03
N PHE A 265 5.13 -1.91 26.08
CA PHE A 265 5.73 -3.22 26.36
C PHE A 265 7.14 -3.11 26.95
N LEU A 266 7.90 -2.09 26.56
CA LEU A 266 9.29 -1.86 27.00
C LEU A 266 9.43 -1.05 28.31
N ASN A 267 8.33 -0.50 28.83
CA ASN A 267 8.31 0.21 30.12
C ASN A 267 7.95 -0.77 31.26
#